data_AF-A0A940D350-F1
#
_entry.id   AF-A0A940D350-F1
#
_cell.length_a   1.000
_cell.length_b   1.000
_cell.length_c   1.000
_cell.angle_alpha   90.00
_cell.angle_beta   90.00
_cell.angle_gamma   90.00
#
_symmetry.space_group_name_H-M   'P 1'
#
loop_
_entity.id
_entity.type
_entity.pdbx_description
1 polymer ?
#
loop_
_entity_poly.entity_id
_entity_poly.type
_entity_poly.pdbx_seq_one_letter_code
_entity_poly.pdbx_strand_id
1 'polypeptide(L)' 'MQYFETELPIHPTSMIKFRKRLKDRELEKLLQATIESSLKLKVIKRSDMKRVNVDTTIMEKNISFPTDGKLYHRAIV' A
#
# COMPACT_ATOMS: atom_id res chain seq x y z
N MET A 1 -7.56 5.86 25.59
CA MET A 1 -6.38 5.53 26.41
C MET A 1 -5.26 5.16 25.46
N GLN A 2 -4.22 5.98 25.37
CA GLN A 2 -3.08 5.73 24.49
C GLN A 2 -2.02 5.03 25.34
N TYR A 3 -1.97 3.70 25.27
CA TYR A 3 -0.94 2.90 25.94
C TYR A 3 0.24 2.75 25.00
N PHE A 4 1.45 2.84 25.56
CA PHE A 4 2.69 2.61 24.84
C PHE A 4 2.99 1.10 24.85
N GLU A 5 3.14 0.49 23.68
CA GLU A 5 3.54 -0.91 23.51
C GLU A 5 4.99 -0.99 23.03
N THR A 6 5.80 -1.78 23.76
CA THR A 6 7.19 -2.07 23.40
C THR A 6 7.33 -3.26 22.46
N GLU A 7 6.35 -4.16 22.49
CA GLU A 7 6.35 -5.35 21.67
C GLU A 7 5.92 -5.04 20.24
N LEU A 8 6.61 -5.65 19.28
CA LEU A 8 6.25 -5.51 17.89
C LEU A 8 4.94 -6.28 17.63
N PRO A 9 3.96 -5.68 16.93
CA PRO A 9 2.65 -6.33 16.70
C PRO A 9 2.76 -7.60 15.86
N ILE A 10 3.82 -7.70 15.05
CA ILE A 10 4.18 -8.89 14.29
C ILE A 10 5.70 -8.98 14.15
N HIS A 11 6.22 -10.19 13.96
CA HIS A 11 7.62 -10.37 13.60
C HIS A 11 7.94 -9.63 12.27
N PRO A 12 9.06 -8.87 12.17
CA PRO A 12 9.35 -8.04 11.00
C PRO A 12 9.36 -8.79 9.65
N THR A 13 9.77 -10.06 9.66
CA THR A 13 9.83 -10.87 8.43
C THR A 13 8.47 -11.42 7.98
N SER A 14 7.42 -11.29 8.80
CA SER A 14 6.13 -11.96 8.54
C SER A 14 5.54 -11.54 7.20
N MET A 15 5.59 -10.25 6.86
CA MET A 15 5.09 -9.74 5.58
C MET A 15 5.92 -10.18 4.38
N ILE A 16 7.24 -10.29 4.53
CA ILE A 16 8.10 -10.82 3.47
C ILE A 16 7.77 -12.29 3.21
N LYS A 17 7.66 -13.10 4.26
CA LYS A 17 7.32 -14.53 4.15
C LYS A 17 5.91 -14.75 3.59
N PHE A 18 4.94 -13.95 4.02
CA PHE A 18 3.57 -13.96 3.50
C PHE A 18 3.53 -13.67 1.99
N ARG A 19 4.20 -12.59 1.55
CA ARG A 19 4.29 -12.24 0.13
C ARG A 19 5.00 -13.31 -0.69
N LYS A 20 6.10 -13.90 -0.19
CA LYS A 20 6.78 -15.00 -0.88
C LYS A 20 5.92 -16.27 -1.02
N ARG A 21 5.04 -16.52 -0.06
CA ARG A 21 4.10 -17.66 -0.10
C ARG A 21 2.97 -17.42 -1.09
N LEU A 22 2.47 -16.18 -1.17
CA LEU A 22 1.48 -15.77 -2.16
C LEU A 22 2.15 -15.58 -3.52
N LYS A 23 2.04 -16.57 -4.38
CA LYS A 23 2.40 -16.43 -5.80
C LYS A 23 1.38 -15.55 -6.51
N ASP A 24 1.72 -15.05 -7.70
CA ASP A 24 0.91 -14.10 -8.47
C ASP A 24 -0.56 -14.53 -8.61
N ARG A 25 -0.80 -15.79 -8.99
CA ARG A 25 -2.16 -16.35 -9.11
C ARG A 25 -2.97 -16.33 -7.81
N GLU A 26 -2.33 -16.53 -6.67
CA GLU A 26 -3.03 -16.51 -5.38
C GLU A 26 -3.28 -15.08 -4.90
N LEU A 27 -2.44 -14.13 -5.29
CA LEU A 27 -2.64 -12.71 -5.02
C LEU A 27 -3.85 -12.17 -5.80
N GLU A 28 -4.03 -12.57 -7.05
CA GLU A 28 -5.21 -12.20 -7.86
C GLU A 28 -6.52 -12.67 -7.22
N LYS A 29 -6.56 -13.92 -6.72
CA LYS A 29 -7.73 -14.45 -6.01
C LYS A 29 -8.02 -13.66 -4.73
N LEU A 30 -6.98 -13.28 -3.98
CA LEU A 30 -7.13 -12.48 -2.78
C LEU A 30 -7.69 -11.09 -3.10
N LEU A 31 -7.21 -10.47 -4.18
CA LEU A 31 -7.73 -9.18 -4.66
C LEU A 31 -9.20 -9.30 -5.07
N GLN A 32 -9.56 -10.34 -5.83
CA GLN A 32 -10.94 -10.60 -6.22
C GLN A 32 -11.86 -10.72 -4.99
N ALA A 33 -11.50 -11.58 -4.03
CA ALA A 33 -12.28 -11.79 -2.81
C ALA A 33 -12.42 -10.50 -1.98
N THR A 34 -11.38 -9.65 -1.99
CA THR A 34 -11.40 -8.34 -1.32
C THR A 34 -12.43 -7.42 -1.97
N ILE A 35 -12.43 -7.29 -3.31
CA ILE A 35 -13.38 -6.45 -4.06
C ILE A 35 -14.81 -6.93 -3.85
N GLU A 36 -15.05 -8.24 -3.95
CA GLU A 36 -16.37 -8.83 -3.74
C GLU A 36 -16.90 -8.55 -2.32
N SER A 37 -16.04 -8.70 -1.31
CA SER A 37 -16.37 -8.40 0.08
C SER A 37 -16.67 -6.92 0.29
N SER A 38 -15.87 -6.01 -0.30
CA SER A 38 -16.09 -4.57 -0.22
C SER A 38 -17.41 -4.14 -0.88
N LEU A 39 -17.80 -4.78 -1.98
CA LEU A 39 -19.11 -4.55 -2.61
C LEU A 39 -20.26 -5.01 -1.71
N LYS A 40 -20.15 -6.20 -1.11
CA LYS A 40 -21.17 -6.74 -0.19
C LYS A 40 -21.34 -5.86 1.05
N LEU A 41 -20.23 -5.36 1.60
CA LEU A 41 -20.21 -4.44 2.74
C LEU A 41 -20.58 -2.99 2.36
N LYS A 42 -20.82 -2.71 1.07
CA LYS A 42 -21.13 -1.37 0.54
C LYS A 42 -20.05 -0.32 0.84
N VAL A 43 -18.81 -0.76 1.02
CA VAL A 43 -17.62 0.12 1.19
C VAL A 43 -17.28 0.79 -0.13
N ILE A 44 -17.47 0.08 -1.24
CA ILE A 44 -17.29 0.58 -2.62
C ILE A 44 -18.55 0.33 -3.44
N LYS A 45 -18.77 1.15 -4.47
CA LYS A 45 -19.84 0.98 -5.46
C LYS A 45 -19.25 0.52 -6.78
N ARG A 46 -20.07 -0.12 -7.62
CA ARG A 46 -19.67 -0.49 -8.99
C ARG A 46 -19.26 0.73 -9.84
N SER A 47 -19.83 1.90 -9.57
CA SER A 47 -19.45 3.16 -10.21
C SER A 47 -18.00 3.56 -9.97
N ASP A 48 -17.42 3.14 -8.86
CA ASP A 48 -16.09 3.57 -8.43
C ASP A 48 -15.00 2.83 -9.21
N MET A 49 -15.34 1.66 -9.78
CA MET A 49 -14.46 0.87 -10.65
C MET A 49 -14.37 1.40 -12.09
N LYS A 50 -15.03 2.52 -12.42
CA LYS A 50 -14.89 3.15 -13.74
C LYS A 50 -13.47 3.65 -14.01
N ARG A 51 -12.69 3.92 -12.97
CA ARG A 51 -11.30 4.37 -13.07
C ARG A 51 -10.48 3.70 -11.98
N VAL A 52 -9.44 2.97 -12.37
CA VAL A 52 -8.49 2.34 -11.45
C VAL A 52 -7.20 3.15 -11.50
N ASN A 53 -6.79 3.69 -10.35
CA ASN A 53 -5.48 4.32 -10.19
C ASN A 53 -4.51 3.28 -9.63
N VAL A 54 -3.49 2.93 -10.43
CA VAL A 54 -2.41 2.06 -9.98
C VAL A 54 -1.32 2.94 -9.40
N ASP A 55 -1.28 3.06 -8.07
CA ASP A 55 -0.22 3.79 -7.38
C ASP A 55 0.98 2.85 -7.16
N THR A 56 1.99 2.96 -8.02
CA THR A 56 3.28 2.32 -7.79
C THR A 56 4.12 3.25 -6.94
N THR A 57 4.12 3.06 -5.62
CA THR A 57 5.01 3.82 -4.72
C THR A 57 6.46 3.36 -4.95
N ILE A 58 7.11 3.95 -5.95
CA ILE A 58 8.56 3.93 -6.03
C ILE A 58 9.04 4.91 -4.97
N MET A 59 9.48 4.38 -3.83
CA MET A 59 10.30 5.17 -2.92
C MET A 59 11.65 5.33 -3.61
N GLU A 60 11.93 6.53 -4.14
CA GLU A 60 13.27 6.85 -4.62
C GLU A 60 14.25 6.51 -3.50
N LYS A 61 15.27 5.71 -3.82
CA LYS A 61 16.30 5.33 -2.86
C LYS A 61 16.88 6.62 -2.28
N ASN A 62 16.97 6.71 -0.96
CA ASN A 62 17.52 7.86 -0.20
C ASN A 62 19.04 8.02 -0.41
N ILE A 63 19.52 7.97 -1.65
CA ILE A 63 20.92 8.20 -2.05
C ILE A 63 21.16 9.69 -2.26
N SER A 64 20.14 10.44 -2.68
CA SER A 64 20.25 11.88 -2.85
C SER A 64 19.97 12.56 -1.52
N PHE A 65 20.95 13.29 -0.99
CA PHE A 65 20.78 14.18 0.15
C PHE A 65 19.59 15.12 -0.08
N PRO A 66 18.64 15.27 0.86
CA PRO A 66 17.52 16.18 0.70
C PRO A 66 18.05 17.60 0.84
N THR A 67 18.18 18.30 -0.28
CA THR A 67 18.36 19.75 -0.27
C THR A 67 17.01 20.37 -0.59
N ASP A 68 16.54 21.26 0.29
CA ASP A 68 15.27 21.97 0.16
C ASP A 68 15.07 22.62 -1.22
N GLY A 69 16.15 22.98 -1.91
CA GLY A 69 16.12 23.51 -3.29
C GLY A 69 15.42 22.61 -4.31
N LYS A 70 15.50 21.28 -4.19
CA LYS A 70 14.75 20.36 -5.08
C LYS A 70 13.25 20.36 -4.80
N LEU A 71 12.85 20.48 -3.53
CA LEU A 71 11.45 20.56 -3.14
C LEU A 71 10.83 21.88 -3.59
N TYR A 72 11.55 23.00 -3.43
CA TYR A 72 11.09 24.31 -3.90
C TYR A 72 10.94 24.36 -5.42
N HIS A 73 11.85 23.78 -6.19
CA HIS A 73 11.72 23.76 -7.66
C HIS A 73 10.48 22.98 -8.13
N ARG A 74 10.15 21.86 -7.46
CA ARG A 74 8.95 21.06 -7.75
C ARG A 74 7.63 21.73 -7.36
N ALA A 75 7.66 22.72 -6.48
CA ALA A 75 6.48 23.45 -6.05
C ALA A 75 6.19 24.68 -6.94
N ILE A 76 7.19 25.14 -7.69
CA ILE A 76 7.09 26.32 -8.57
C ILE A 76 6.76 25.92 -10.02
N VAL A 77 7.13 24.72 -10.45
CA VAL A 77 6.84 24.16 -11.78
C VAL A 77 5.66 23.21 -11.70
#